data_AF-A0A8H9DES5-F1
#
_entry.id   AF-A0A8H9DES5-F1
#
_cell.length_a   1.000
_cell.length_b   1.000
_cell.length_c   1.000
_cell.angle_alpha   90.00
_cell.angle_beta   90.00
_cell.angle_gamma   90.00
#
_symmetry.space_group_name_H-M   'P 1'
#
loop_
_entity.id
_entity.type
_entity.pdbx_description
1 polymer ?
#
loop_
_entity_poly.entity_id
_entity_poly.type
_entity_poly.pdbx_seq_one_letter_code
_entity_poly.pdbx_strand_id
1 'polypeptide(L)'
;MQTKQRLDVPLSLKSVSDSGEFEGYGSVFGVKDSHDDVVMSGAFAASLRAWSDRKALPALLWQHRMDEPIGVYTEMKEDDVGLYVRGRLLIDDDPLAKRAHAHMKAGSLTGLSIGYVLKD
;
A
#
# COMPACT_ATOMS: atom_id res chain seq x y z
N MET A 1 -16.77 25.03 -18.15
CA MET A 1 -16.81 23.55 -18.14
C MET A 1 -15.42 23.07 -17.73
N GLN A 2 -15.19 22.83 -16.43
CA GLN A 2 -13.90 22.27 -15.99
C GLN A 2 -13.95 20.77 -16.24
N THR A 3 -13.22 20.34 -17.26
CA THR A 3 -12.96 18.93 -17.51
C THR A 3 -12.11 18.44 -16.34
N LYS A 4 -12.73 17.84 -15.32
CA LYS A 4 -11.98 17.08 -14.30
C LYS A 4 -11.28 15.96 -15.05
N GLN A 5 -9.98 16.10 -15.30
CA GLN A 5 -9.16 15.00 -15.77
C GLN A 5 -9.21 13.93 -14.69
N ARG A 6 -9.91 12.84 -14.99
CA ARG A 6 -9.97 11.67 -14.14
C ARG A 6 -8.66 10.91 -14.32
N LEU A 7 -7.78 11.03 -13.34
CA LEU A 7 -6.58 10.22 -13.23
C LEU A 7 -6.99 8.92 -12.54
N ASP A 8 -7.37 7.90 -13.30
CA ASP A 8 -7.47 6.54 -12.76
C ASP A 8 -6.03 6.02 -12.55
N VAL A 9 -5.37 6.44 -11.46
CA VAL A 9 -4.09 5.84 -11.06
C VAL A 9 -4.45 4.65 -10.17
N PRO A 10 -4.41 3.42 -10.70
CA PRO A 10 -4.58 2.26 -9.84
C PRO A 10 -3.48 2.26 -8.78
N LEU A 11 -3.78 1.66 -7.64
CA LEU A 11 -2.79 1.28 -6.64
C LEU A 11 -1.57 0.68 -7.34
N SER A 12 -0.44 1.37 -7.24
CA SER A 12 0.69 1.13 -8.15
C SER A 12 1.88 0.61 -7.39
N LEU A 13 2.31 -0.60 -7.75
CA LEU A 13 3.65 -1.08 -7.46
C LEU A 13 4.61 -0.40 -8.45
N LYS A 14 5.45 0.53 -7.96
CA LYS A 14 6.41 1.26 -8.81
C LYS A 14 7.64 0.45 -9.13
N SER A 15 8.15 -0.30 -8.15
CA SER A 15 9.32 -1.14 -8.31
C SER A 15 9.28 -2.33 -7.36
N VAL A 16 9.94 -3.41 -7.77
CA VAL A 16 10.28 -4.55 -6.93
C VAL A 16 11.71 -4.97 -7.27
N SER A 17 12.58 -5.03 -6.27
CA SER A 17 13.97 -5.46 -6.44
C SER A 17 14.09 -6.98 -6.35
N ASP A 18 15.23 -7.53 -6.76
CA ASP A 18 15.55 -8.94 -6.55
C ASP A 18 15.70 -9.30 -5.06
N SER A 19 16.02 -8.33 -4.21
CA SER A 19 16.11 -8.47 -2.75
C SER A 19 14.76 -8.36 -2.02
N GLY A 20 13.65 -8.26 -2.76
CA GLY A 20 12.30 -8.20 -2.19
C GLY A 20 11.90 -6.82 -1.66
N GLU A 21 12.69 -5.78 -1.91
CA GLU A 21 12.31 -4.40 -1.63
C GLU A 21 11.28 -3.93 -2.67
N PHE A 22 10.34 -3.11 -2.23
CA PHE A 22 9.33 -2.55 -3.12
C PHE A 22 8.89 -1.16 -2.66
N GLU A 23 8.34 -0.40 -3.58
CA GLU A 23 7.69 0.87 -3.28
C GLU A 23 6.48 1.12 -4.18
N GLY A 24 5.56 1.96 -3.71
CA GLY A 24 4.33 2.22 -4.44
C GLY A 24 3.33 3.11 -3.70
N TYR A 25 2.16 3.25 -4.32
CA TYR A 25 1.02 3.93 -3.69
C TYR A 25 -0.01 2.91 -3.21
N GLY A 26 -0.21 2.87 -1.89
CA GLY A 26 -1.23 2.07 -1.22
C GLY A 26 -2.63 2.70 -1.24
N SER A 27 -2.73 3.96 -1.67
CA SER A 27 -3.97 4.64 -2.06
C SER A 27 -3.60 5.92 -2.81
N VAL A 28 -4.43 6.37 -3.74
CA VAL A 28 -4.28 7.66 -4.41
C VAL A 28 -5.49 8.55 -4.13
N PHE A 29 -5.31 9.86 -4.19
CA PHE A 29 -6.37 10.82 -3.86
C PHE A 29 -7.26 11.18 -5.04
N GLY A 30 -8.53 11.45 -4.74
CA GLY A 30 -9.49 11.95 -5.72
C GLY A 30 -9.93 10.92 -6.77
N VAL A 31 -9.57 9.65 -6.58
CA VAL A 31 -9.95 8.52 -7.43
C VAL A 31 -11.01 7.69 -6.72
N LYS A 32 -12.05 7.32 -7.47
CA LYS A 32 -13.10 6.42 -6.98
C LYS A 32 -12.55 4.99 -7.01
N ASP A 33 -12.54 4.32 -5.86
CA ASP A 33 -12.07 2.94 -5.76
C ASP A 33 -13.16 1.92 -6.17
N SER A 34 -12.86 0.62 -6.03
CA SER A 34 -13.79 -0.46 -6.40
C SER A 34 -15.02 -0.56 -5.50
N HIS A 35 -15.04 0.12 -4.36
CA HIS A 35 -16.14 0.18 -3.40
C HIS A 35 -16.86 1.51 -3.44
N ASP A 36 -16.58 2.32 -4.47
CA ASP A 36 -17.16 3.64 -4.70
C ASP A 36 -16.72 4.74 -3.71
N ASP A 37 -15.67 4.50 -2.92
CA ASP A 37 -15.09 5.48 -2.01
C ASP A 37 -14.08 6.38 -2.73
N VAL A 38 -13.93 7.62 -2.21
CA VAL A 38 -12.89 8.56 -2.67
C VAL A 38 -12.05 8.98 -1.48
N VAL A 39 -10.78 8.61 -1.50
CA VAL A 39 -9.83 9.04 -0.48
C VAL A 39 -9.39 10.47 -0.76
N MET A 40 -9.42 11.31 0.27
CA MET A 40 -9.05 12.72 0.20
C MET A 40 -7.69 12.98 0.87
N SER A 41 -6.98 14.01 0.43
CA SER A 41 -5.78 14.48 1.13
C SER A 41 -6.10 14.77 2.60
N GLY A 42 -5.17 14.40 3.49
CA GLY A 42 -5.33 14.44 4.94
C GLY A 42 -6.01 13.22 5.54
N ALA A 43 -6.59 12.31 4.74
CA ALA A 43 -7.30 11.14 5.25
C ALA A 43 -6.41 10.20 6.08
N PHE A 44 -5.10 10.14 5.81
CA PHE A 44 -4.19 9.26 6.54
C PHE A 44 -3.49 9.95 7.70
N ALA A 45 -3.54 11.28 7.80
CA ALA A 45 -2.73 12.06 8.74
C ALA A 45 -2.87 11.58 10.20
N ALA A 46 -4.10 11.34 10.66
CA ALA A 46 -4.35 10.87 12.03
C ALA A 46 -3.79 9.46 12.26
N SER A 47 -3.98 8.55 11.30
CA SER A 47 -3.49 7.17 11.36
C SER A 47 -1.96 7.11 11.33
N LEU A 48 -1.32 7.88 10.46
CA LEU A 48 0.14 7.98 10.37
C LEU A 48 0.73 8.52 11.68
N ARG A 49 0.10 9.54 12.28
CA ARG A 49 0.51 10.06 13.59
C ARG A 49 0.40 8.97 14.66
N ALA A 50 -0.71 8.25 14.71
CA ALA A 50 -0.93 7.18 15.70
C ALA A 50 0.10 6.04 15.58
N TRP A 51 0.52 5.69 14.36
CA TRP A 51 1.58 4.71 14.12
C TRP A 51 2.97 5.24 14.50
N SER A 52 3.26 6.50 14.17
CA SER A 52 4.50 7.19 14.55
C SER A 52 4.65 7.28 16.07
N ASP A 53 3.58 7.63 16.80
CA ASP A 53 3.57 7.69 18.28
C ASP A 53 3.90 6.32 18.90
N ARG A 54 3.55 5.22 18.22
CA ARG A 54 3.87 3.84 18.63
C ARG A 54 5.25 3.37 18.17
N LYS A 55 5.99 4.18 17.40
CA LYS A 55 7.25 3.81 16.73
C LYS A 55 7.12 2.51 15.92
N ALA A 56 5.99 2.36 15.22
CA ALA A 56 5.65 1.16 14.47
C ALA A 56 4.95 1.52 13.16
N LEU A 57 4.78 0.52 12.29
CA LEU A 57 3.97 0.58 11.07
C LEU A 57 2.99 -0.61 11.06
N PRO A 58 1.89 -0.53 10.30
CA PRO A 58 0.98 -1.67 10.16
C PRO A 58 1.70 -2.88 9.54
N ALA A 59 1.11 -4.07 9.71
CA ALA A 59 1.62 -5.29 9.10
C ALA A 59 1.52 -5.22 7.57
N LEU A 60 2.55 -5.73 6.88
CA LEU A 60 2.50 -5.98 5.44
C LEU A 60 1.90 -7.36 5.20
N LEU A 61 0.66 -7.41 4.71
CA LEU A 61 -0.14 -8.63 4.63
C LEU A 61 -0.27 -9.14 3.19
N TRP A 62 -0.42 -10.45 3.07
CA TRP A 62 -0.87 -11.07 1.83
C TRP A 62 -2.40 -11.01 1.70
N GLN A 63 -2.92 -10.39 0.63
CA GLN A 63 -4.35 -10.44 0.29
C GLN A 63 -5.31 -10.10 1.45
N HIS A 64 -4.95 -9.12 2.29
CA HIS A 64 -5.72 -8.70 3.49
C HIS A 64 -5.92 -9.80 4.55
N ARG A 65 -5.12 -10.86 4.52
CA ARG A 65 -5.14 -11.92 5.53
C ARG A 65 -4.27 -11.55 6.72
N MET A 66 -4.92 -11.20 7.83
CA MET A 66 -4.27 -10.74 9.06
C MET A 66 -3.34 -11.79 9.70
N ASP A 67 -3.56 -13.07 9.39
CA ASP A 67 -2.74 -14.22 9.80
C ASP A 67 -1.54 -14.48 8.88
N GLU A 68 -1.40 -13.73 7.79
CA GLU A 68 -0.39 -13.95 6.75
C GLU A 68 0.45 -12.68 6.50
N PRO A 69 1.27 -12.22 7.49
CA PRO A 69 2.27 -11.19 7.25
C PRO A 69 3.40 -11.75 6.37
N ILE A 70 3.83 -10.95 5.38
CA ILE A 70 4.85 -11.35 4.38
C ILE A 70 6.10 -10.48 4.40
N GLY A 71 6.18 -9.54 5.35
CA GLY A 71 7.33 -8.67 5.52
C GLY A 71 7.02 -7.44 6.36
N VAL A 72 7.77 -6.37 6.09
CA VAL A 72 7.68 -5.12 6.86
C VAL A 72 7.65 -3.91 5.94
N TYR A 73 6.86 -2.90 6.31
CA TYR A 73 7.03 -1.56 5.76
C TYR A 73 8.25 -0.88 6.40
N THR A 74 8.96 -0.09 5.62
CA THR A 74 10.13 0.70 6.03
C THR A 74 9.88 2.19 5.93
N GLU A 75 8.92 2.62 5.09
CA GLU A 75 8.45 3.98 5.00
C GLU A 75 6.96 3.98 4.68
N MET A 76 6.22 4.91 5.29
CA MET A 76 4.83 5.18 4.97
C MET A 76 4.56 6.66 5.20
N LYS A 77 4.11 7.36 4.16
CA LYS A 77 3.83 8.79 4.23
C LYS A 77 2.72 9.19 3.28
N GLU A 78 2.11 10.31 3.60
CA GLU A 78 1.22 11.01 2.69
C GLU A 78 2.01 12.01 1.85
N ASP A 79 1.73 12.08 0.55
CA ASP A 79 2.23 13.12 -0.36
C ASP A 79 1.07 13.69 -1.22
N ASP A 80 1.37 14.56 -2.18
CA ASP A 80 0.35 15.19 -3.05
C ASP A 80 -0.41 14.19 -3.94
N VAL A 81 0.06 12.95 -4.07
CA VAL A 81 -0.55 11.89 -4.89
C VAL A 81 -1.43 10.98 -4.02
N GLY A 82 -0.97 10.62 -2.82
CA GLY A 82 -1.67 9.67 -1.98
C GLY A 82 -0.83 9.12 -0.81
N LEU A 83 -1.12 7.87 -0.43
CA LEU A 83 -0.35 7.13 0.57
C LEU A 83 0.81 6.40 -0.10
N TYR A 84 2.00 6.97 -0.03
CA TYR A 84 3.23 6.34 -0.47
C TYR A 84 3.76 5.36 0.58
N VAL A 85 4.25 4.21 0.13
CA VAL A 85 4.85 3.17 0.97
C VAL A 85 6.13 2.62 0.37
N ARG A 86 7.05 2.22 1.25
CA ARG A 86 8.18 1.33 0.95
C ARG A 86 8.17 0.16 1.91
N GLY A 87 8.59 -1.00 1.44
CA GLY A 87 8.71 -2.18 2.29
C GLY A 87 9.69 -3.21 1.76
N ARG A 88 9.83 -4.28 2.52
CA ARG A 88 10.66 -5.42 2.18
C ARG A 88 9.93 -6.72 2.52
N LEU A 89 9.86 -7.61 1.55
CA LEU A 89 9.38 -8.97 1.70
C LEU A 89 10.45 -9.87 2.33
N LEU A 90 10.04 -10.82 3.17
CA LEU A 90 10.95 -11.81 3.78
C LEU A 90 11.20 -13.00 2.84
N ILE A 91 11.71 -12.72 1.63
CA ILE A 91 11.76 -13.69 0.52
C ILE A 91 12.68 -14.91 0.76
N ASP A 92 13.64 -14.79 1.66
CA ASP A 92 14.60 -15.86 1.98
C ASP A 92 14.12 -16.75 3.13
N ASP A 93 13.27 -16.22 4.01
CA ASP A 93 12.86 -16.87 5.26
C ASP A 93 11.41 -17.37 5.22
N ASP A 94 10.57 -16.78 4.36
CA ASP A 94 9.13 -17.08 4.28
C ASP A 94 8.71 -17.52 2.86
N PRO A 95 8.25 -18.77 2.68
CA PRO A 95 7.74 -19.27 1.40
C PRO A 95 6.58 -18.45 0.83
N LEU A 96 5.73 -17.87 1.68
CA LEU A 96 4.61 -17.03 1.24
C LEU A 96 5.11 -15.69 0.69
N ALA A 97 6.06 -15.06 1.38
CA ALA A 97 6.72 -13.84 0.91
C ALA A 97 7.46 -14.08 -0.42
N LYS A 98 8.15 -15.21 -0.55
CA LYS A 98 8.82 -15.62 -1.80
C LYS A 98 7.82 -15.81 -2.95
N ARG A 99 6.67 -16.43 -2.68
CA ARG A 99 5.58 -16.56 -3.67
C ARG A 99 5.06 -15.19 -4.09
N ALA A 100 4.78 -14.30 -3.13
CA ALA A 100 4.31 -12.95 -3.41
C ALA A 100 5.30 -12.19 -4.30
N HIS A 101 6.60 -12.25 -3.98
CA HIS A 101 7.68 -11.64 -4.77
C HIS A 101 7.70 -12.16 -6.21
N ALA A 102 7.60 -13.48 -6.40
CA ALA A 102 7.56 -14.08 -7.74
C ALA A 102 6.37 -13.55 -8.55
N HIS A 103 5.19 -13.44 -7.93
CA HIS A 103 4.00 -12.91 -8.59
C HIS A 103 4.08 -11.41 -8.89
N MET A 104 4.75 -10.62 -8.05
CA MET A 104 5.05 -9.21 -8.30
C MET A 104 5.98 -9.07 -9.51
N LYS A 105 7.07 -9.84 -9.56
CA LYS A 105 8.00 -9.85 -10.70
C LYS A 105 7.34 -10.31 -12.00
N ALA A 106 6.41 -11.26 -11.93
CA ALA A 106 5.66 -11.75 -13.07
C ALA A 106 4.52 -10.80 -13.52
N GLY A 107 4.20 -9.75 -12.75
CA GLY A 107 3.10 -8.82 -13.04
C GLY A 107 1.69 -9.37 -12.79
N SER A 108 1.56 -10.56 -12.18
CA SER A 108 0.27 -11.14 -11.81
C SER A 108 -0.33 -10.55 -10.53
N LEU A 109 0.47 -9.85 -9.73
CA LEU A 109 0.00 -8.92 -8.71
C LEU A 109 0.19 -7.51 -9.24
N THR A 110 -0.92 -6.79 -9.37
CA THR A 110 -0.98 -5.54 -10.13
C THR A 110 -0.96 -4.30 -9.26
N GLY A 111 -1.08 -4.43 -7.95
CA GLY A 111 -1.17 -3.27 -7.07
C GLY A 111 -1.08 -3.58 -5.59
N LEU A 112 -1.03 -2.49 -4.83
CA LEU A 112 -1.14 -2.48 -3.38
C LEU A 112 -2.61 -2.27 -2.99
N SER A 113 -2.93 -2.36 -1.70
CA SER A 113 -4.27 -2.08 -1.20
C SER A 113 -4.19 -1.70 0.27
N ILE A 114 -5.17 -0.94 0.76
CA ILE A 114 -5.31 -0.59 2.17
C ILE A 114 -6.60 -1.19 2.74
N GLY A 115 -6.50 -1.66 3.98
CA GLY A 115 -7.66 -1.85 4.84
C GLY A 115 -7.82 -0.62 5.74
N TYR A 116 -9.05 -0.21 5.98
CA TYR A 116 -9.36 0.87 6.92
C TYR A 116 -10.52 0.49 7.82
N VAL A 117 -10.63 1.18 8.95
CA VAL A 117 -11.76 1.09 9.87
C VAL A 117 -12.23 2.50 10.17
N LEU A 118 -13.55 2.71 10.11
CA LEU A 118 -14.16 3.95 10.58
C LEU A 118 -14.25 3.89 12.10
N LYS A 119 -13.93 4.99 12.76
CA LYS A 119 -14.20 5.17 14.18
C LYS A 119 -15.47 5.98 14.29
N ASP A 120 -16.48 5.40 14.91
CA ASP A 120 -17.71 6.10 15.33
C ASP A 120 -17.43 7.03 16.53
#